data_AF-A0A1H0UE10-F1
#
_entry.id   AF-A0A1H0UE10-F1
#
_cell.length_a   1.000
_cell.length_b   1.000
_cell.length_c   1.000
_cell.angle_alpha   90.00
_cell.angle_beta   90.00
_cell.angle_gamma   90.00
#
_symmetry.space_group_name_H-M   'P 1'
#
loop_
_entity.id
_entity.type
_entity.pdbx_description
1 polymer ?
#
loop_
_entity_poly.entity_id
_entity_poly.type
_entity_poly.pdbx_seq_one_letter_code
_entity_poly.pdbx_strand_id
1 'polypeptide(L)'
;PALQAESIAVGDSVFLDDEFTATSDSNDGTLRLDGAEVSGDLFVDPASVSNTGQNRLVLDLQSAQVSGDVVLPLEESLAESEQQWRVAVDGLRYPFIPRAGTYHHWLRLLREHTVKYAAQPYQQLAGVYRAAGHDREAREILIAQQRDLRRRGELEGWLRRLLHRLSGAFIGYGHRPFRALGYLAGLCTTTVGLVLLANLFDLAVRAHPNTGPCSIAETIGLGIDTAVPLLKTGSGQRCEIATTNTWGQALYLGNYLLTILGWAFATLFVAGYTGLIRKNT
;
A
#
# COMPACT_ATOMS: atom_id res chain seq x y z
N PRO A 1 11.96 -24.18 -23.48
CA PRO A 1 12.31 -22.86 -24.05
C PRO A 1 12.96 -23.06 -25.43
N ALA A 2 12.76 -22.13 -26.36
CA ALA A 2 13.43 -22.18 -27.67
C ALA A 2 14.84 -21.56 -27.61
N LEU A 3 14.99 -20.48 -26.83
CA LEU A 3 16.28 -19.90 -26.46
C LEU A 3 16.35 -19.82 -24.93
N GLN A 4 17.38 -20.43 -24.34
CA GLN A 4 17.64 -20.36 -22.91
C GLN A 4 19.07 -19.83 -22.70
N ALA A 5 19.15 -18.58 -22.25
CA ALA A 5 20.37 -17.83 -22.03
C ALA A 5 20.31 -17.15 -20.66
N GLU A 6 19.99 -17.94 -19.63
CA GLU A 6 19.92 -17.50 -18.24
C GLU A 6 21.30 -17.12 -17.72
N SER A 7 21.41 -15.99 -17.04
CA SER A 7 22.65 -15.46 -16.48
C SER A 7 23.79 -15.36 -17.49
N ILE A 8 23.49 -15.27 -18.79
CA ILE A 8 24.48 -15.06 -19.84
C ILE A 8 25.10 -13.67 -19.67
N ALA A 9 26.42 -13.56 -19.86
CA ALA A 9 27.10 -12.28 -19.94
C ALA A 9 27.52 -12.02 -21.39
N VAL A 10 27.01 -10.94 -21.98
CA VAL A 10 27.34 -10.47 -23.32
C VAL A 10 28.10 -9.16 -23.20
N GLY A 11 29.33 -9.14 -23.71
CA GLY A 11 30.24 -7.99 -23.63
C GLY A 11 29.87 -6.82 -24.55
N ASP A 12 28.90 -7.02 -25.44
CA ASP A 12 28.36 -6.02 -26.35
C ASP A 12 26.84 -6.19 -26.43
N SER A 13 26.25 -6.14 -27.62
CA SER A 13 24.81 -6.08 -27.84
C SER A 13 24.22 -7.45 -28.24
N VAL A 14 22.94 -7.65 -27.94
CA VAL A 14 22.16 -8.82 -28.33
C VAL A 14 21.07 -8.38 -29.30
N PHE A 15 21.02 -9.01 -30.47
CA PHE A 15 20.00 -8.77 -31.49
C PHE A 15 19.20 -10.04 -31.75
N LEU A 16 17.89 -9.94 -31.54
CA LEU A 16 16.88 -10.93 -31.91
C LEU A 16 15.88 -10.21 -32.83
N ASP A 17 16.26 -10.06 -34.09
CA ASP A 17 15.65 -9.17 -35.09
C ASP A 17 14.83 -9.93 -36.16
N ASP A 18 14.50 -9.26 -37.27
CA ASP A 18 13.51 -9.62 -38.31
C ASP A 18 13.61 -11.03 -38.92
N GLU A 19 14.72 -11.76 -38.76
CA GLU A 19 14.83 -13.16 -39.24
C GLU A 19 14.67 -14.19 -38.12
N PHE A 20 14.69 -13.75 -36.86
CA PHE A 20 14.61 -14.61 -35.71
C PHE A 20 13.19 -15.17 -35.56
N THR A 21 13.09 -16.50 -35.57
CA THR A 21 11.83 -17.22 -35.32
C THR A 21 12.01 -18.25 -34.22
N ALA A 22 11.06 -18.31 -33.30
CA ALA A 22 11.13 -19.24 -32.18
C ALA A 22 9.74 -19.66 -31.70
N THR A 23 9.55 -20.95 -31.46
CA THR A 23 8.30 -21.51 -30.95
C THR A 23 8.59 -22.41 -29.76
N SER A 24 7.83 -22.27 -28.68
CA SER A 24 7.96 -23.16 -27.51
C SER A 24 6.60 -23.50 -26.91
N ASP A 25 6.53 -24.60 -26.18
CA ASP A 25 5.42 -25.02 -25.33
C ASP A 25 5.77 -24.90 -23.82
N SER A 26 6.94 -24.36 -23.51
CA SER A 26 7.47 -24.25 -22.16
C SER A 26 6.72 -23.22 -21.34
N ASN A 27 6.40 -23.57 -20.09
CA ASN A 27 5.77 -22.66 -19.14
C ASN A 27 6.70 -21.53 -18.66
N ASP A 28 8.01 -21.68 -18.87
CA ASP A 28 9.04 -20.76 -18.37
C ASP A 28 9.44 -19.69 -19.39
N GLY A 29 8.90 -19.75 -20.62
CA GLY A 29 9.22 -18.77 -21.66
C GLY A 29 9.69 -19.40 -22.97
N THR A 30 9.47 -18.70 -24.09
CA THR A 30 10.08 -19.07 -25.37
C THR A 30 11.53 -18.59 -25.43
N LEU A 31 11.76 -17.33 -25.03
CA LEU A 31 13.06 -16.67 -24.93
C LEU A 31 13.34 -16.35 -23.47
N ARG A 32 14.32 -17.04 -22.87
CA ARG A 32 14.70 -16.87 -21.48
C ARG A 32 16.06 -16.21 -21.38
N LEU A 33 16.07 -14.99 -20.85
CA LEU A 33 17.22 -14.13 -20.59
C LEU A 33 17.20 -13.68 -19.12
N ASP A 34 16.63 -14.51 -18.23
CA ASP A 34 16.59 -14.24 -16.78
C ASP A 34 18.01 -14.09 -16.23
N GLY A 35 18.25 -12.99 -15.51
CA GLY A 35 19.56 -12.64 -14.97
C GLY A 35 20.64 -12.31 -16.01
N ALA A 36 20.29 -12.21 -17.29
CA ALA A 36 21.26 -11.89 -18.34
C ALA A 36 21.91 -10.51 -18.11
N GLU A 37 23.20 -10.40 -18.40
CA GLU A 37 23.96 -9.17 -18.37
C GLU A 37 24.40 -8.81 -19.80
N VAL A 38 23.89 -7.70 -20.32
CA VAL A 38 24.20 -7.19 -21.66
C VAL A 38 24.88 -5.83 -21.51
N SER A 39 26.14 -5.75 -21.94
CA SER A 39 26.94 -4.52 -21.80
C SER A 39 26.60 -3.47 -22.86
N GLY A 40 26.10 -3.91 -24.01
CA GLY A 40 25.57 -3.05 -25.07
C GLY A 40 24.04 -2.98 -25.02
N ASP A 41 23.44 -2.97 -26.21
CA ASP A 41 22.00 -2.85 -26.39
C ASP A 41 21.33 -4.23 -26.43
N LEU A 42 20.07 -4.29 -25.99
CA LEU A 42 19.21 -5.46 -26.13
C LEU A 42 18.07 -5.12 -27.10
N PHE A 43 18.14 -5.71 -28.30
CA PHE A 43 17.12 -5.60 -29.32
C PHE A 43 16.35 -6.90 -29.43
N VAL A 44 15.06 -6.86 -29.11
CA VAL A 44 14.13 -7.99 -29.27
C VAL A 44 12.95 -7.50 -30.09
N ASP A 45 12.96 -7.79 -31.39
CA ASP A 45 11.87 -7.55 -32.33
C ASP A 45 11.86 -8.64 -33.40
N PRO A 46 11.42 -9.86 -33.04
CA PRO A 46 11.58 -11.03 -33.90
C PRO A 46 10.45 -11.16 -34.92
N ALA A 47 10.72 -11.75 -36.08
CA ALA A 47 9.71 -12.01 -37.12
C ALA A 47 8.52 -12.84 -36.61
N SER A 48 8.79 -13.90 -35.83
CA SER A 48 7.73 -14.75 -35.29
C SER A 48 8.18 -15.44 -34.01
N VAL A 49 7.56 -15.09 -32.89
CA VAL A 49 7.74 -15.82 -31.63
C VAL A 49 6.42 -16.18 -31.02
N SER A 50 6.28 -17.45 -30.66
CA SER A 50 5.06 -17.99 -30.08
C SER A 50 5.34 -18.84 -28.85
N ASN A 51 4.37 -18.88 -27.94
CA ASN A 51 4.34 -19.84 -26.85
C ASN A 51 2.95 -20.47 -26.69
N THR A 52 2.88 -21.79 -26.72
CA THR A 52 1.65 -22.59 -26.52
C THR A 52 1.50 -23.15 -25.10
N GLY A 53 2.46 -22.90 -24.22
CA GLY A 53 2.43 -23.25 -22.79
C GLY A 53 1.38 -22.46 -22.00
N GLN A 54 1.13 -22.87 -20.76
CA GLN A 54 -0.02 -22.41 -19.96
C GLN A 54 -0.05 -20.89 -19.75
N ASN A 55 1.11 -20.28 -19.52
CA ASN A 55 1.23 -18.85 -19.27
C ASN A 55 1.44 -18.03 -20.55
N ARG A 56 1.62 -18.67 -21.71
CA ARG A 56 1.95 -18.01 -22.99
C ARG A 56 3.09 -16.99 -22.86
N LEU A 57 4.04 -17.26 -21.96
CA LEU A 57 5.18 -16.39 -21.68
C LEU A 57 6.12 -16.46 -22.88
N VAL A 58 6.29 -15.36 -23.60
CA VAL A 58 7.16 -15.30 -24.77
C VAL A 58 8.57 -14.93 -24.35
N LEU A 59 8.72 -13.87 -23.57
CA LEU A 59 10.01 -13.28 -23.22
C LEU A 59 10.15 -13.15 -21.70
N ASP A 60 11.20 -13.75 -21.16
CA ASP A 60 11.59 -13.65 -19.76
C ASP A 60 12.90 -12.87 -19.65
N LEU A 61 12.81 -11.66 -19.09
CA LEU A 61 13.89 -10.73 -18.80
C LEU A 61 13.93 -10.42 -17.29
N GLN A 62 13.47 -11.34 -16.45
CA GLN A 62 13.56 -11.17 -15.02
C GLN A 62 15.00 -10.91 -14.60
N SER A 63 15.21 -9.98 -13.67
CA SER A 63 16.54 -9.63 -13.14
C SER A 63 17.62 -9.24 -14.16
N ALA A 64 17.29 -9.11 -15.45
CA ALA A 64 18.25 -8.83 -16.50
C ALA A 64 18.82 -7.41 -16.36
N GLN A 65 20.06 -7.22 -16.78
CA GLN A 65 20.78 -5.97 -16.72
C GLN A 65 21.25 -5.61 -18.11
N VAL A 66 20.75 -4.49 -18.63
CA VAL A 66 21.17 -3.97 -19.93
C VAL A 66 21.81 -2.61 -19.68
N SER A 67 23.04 -2.43 -20.14
CA SER A 67 23.77 -1.16 -19.96
C SER A 67 23.51 -0.17 -21.10
N GLY A 68 23.02 -0.64 -22.24
CA GLY A 68 22.59 0.16 -23.37
C GLY A 68 21.08 0.40 -23.43
N ASP A 69 20.56 0.47 -24.64
CA ASP A 69 19.14 0.61 -24.94
C ASP A 69 18.40 -0.74 -24.87
N VAL A 70 17.10 -0.69 -24.59
CA VAL A 70 16.22 -1.87 -24.56
C VAL A 70 15.08 -1.64 -25.53
N VAL A 71 15.06 -2.43 -26.59
CA VAL A 71 13.99 -2.44 -27.59
C VAL A 71 13.21 -3.74 -27.44
N LEU A 72 11.92 -3.58 -27.17
CA LEU A 72 10.93 -4.65 -27.10
C LEU A 72 9.84 -4.37 -28.15
N PRO A 73 9.12 -5.40 -28.62
CA PRO A 73 8.09 -5.19 -29.63
C PRO A 73 6.93 -4.40 -29.01
N LEU A 74 6.56 -3.28 -29.65
CA LEU A 74 5.50 -2.38 -29.21
C LEU A 74 4.51 -2.14 -30.36
N GLU A 75 3.29 -2.66 -30.18
CA GLU A 75 2.08 -2.46 -31.00
C GLU A 75 2.06 -3.00 -32.45
N GLU A 76 2.97 -2.62 -33.36
CA GLU A 76 2.83 -2.98 -34.78
C GLU A 76 3.05 -4.48 -35.04
N SER A 77 4.06 -5.10 -34.42
CA SER A 77 4.31 -6.55 -34.49
C SER A 77 3.35 -7.39 -33.62
N LEU A 78 2.63 -6.75 -32.68
CA LEU A 78 1.73 -7.43 -31.73
C LEU A 78 0.27 -7.46 -32.19
N ALA A 79 -0.14 -6.52 -33.06
CA ALA A 79 -1.52 -6.43 -33.56
C ALA A 79 -1.85 -7.41 -34.69
N GLU A 80 -0.84 -7.82 -35.47
CA GLU A 80 -0.99 -8.80 -36.56
C GLU A 80 -0.96 -10.26 -36.06
N SER A 81 -0.44 -10.49 -34.86
CA SER A 81 -0.38 -11.81 -34.25
C SER A 81 -1.66 -12.08 -33.46
N GLU A 82 -2.44 -13.10 -33.83
CA GLU A 82 -3.54 -13.64 -33.01
C GLU A 82 -3.08 -14.17 -31.63
N GLN A 83 -1.78 -14.10 -31.33
CA GLN A 83 -1.19 -14.63 -30.12
C GLN A 83 -0.79 -13.52 -29.14
N GLN A 84 -1.41 -13.59 -27.96
CA GLN A 84 -1.15 -12.70 -26.84
C GLN A 84 0.29 -12.88 -26.33
N TRP A 85 1.19 -11.98 -26.73
CA TRP A 85 2.55 -11.93 -26.18
C TRP A 85 2.49 -11.67 -24.68
N ARG A 86 3.15 -12.51 -23.89
CA ARG A 86 3.39 -12.19 -22.48
C ARG A 86 4.87 -12.05 -22.19
N VAL A 87 5.20 -11.09 -21.34
CA VAL A 87 6.58 -10.76 -20.98
C VAL A 87 6.74 -10.68 -19.47
N ALA A 88 7.91 -11.09 -18.99
CA ALA A 88 8.33 -10.91 -17.61
C ALA A 88 9.54 -9.98 -17.60
N VAL A 89 9.41 -8.83 -16.95
CA VAL A 89 10.43 -7.77 -16.91
C VAL A 89 10.73 -7.31 -15.48
N ASP A 90 10.32 -8.11 -14.49
CA ASP A 90 10.52 -7.79 -13.08
C ASP A 90 11.99 -7.92 -12.72
N GLY A 91 12.60 -6.85 -12.21
CA GLY A 91 14.04 -6.78 -11.94
C GLY A 91 14.88 -6.34 -13.15
N LEU A 92 14.28 -6.16 -14.34
CA LEU A 92 14.98 -5.60 -15.50
C LEU A 92 15.51 -4.20 -15.17
N ARG A 93 16.79 -3.96 -15.44
CA ARG A 93 17.47 -2.68 -15.24
C ARG A 93 18.06 -2.19 -16.56
N TYR A 94 17.86 -0.90 -16.82
CA TYR A 94 18.39 -0.19 -17.98
C TYR A 94 18.60 1.29 -17.64
N PRO A 95 19.67 1.94 -18.10
CA PRO A 95 20.00 3.31 -17.70
C PRO A 95 19.29 4.40 -18.52
N PHE A 96 18.82 4.09 -19.73
CA PHE A 96 18.30 5.08 -20.67
C PHE A 96 16.81 4.90 -20.97
N ILE A 97 16.15 5.98 -21.41
CA ILE A 97 14.76 5.90 -21.88
C ILE A 97 14.73 4.97 -23.10
N PRO A 98 13.94 3.88 -23.08
CA PRO A 98 13.81 2.97 -24.21
C PRO A 98 13.42 3.72 -25.48
N ARG A 99 14.27 3.72 -26.51
CA ARG A 99 14.08 4.62 -27.67
C ARG A 99 12.97 4.19 -28.61
N ALA A 100 12.66 2.91 -28.66
CA ALA A 100 11.66 2.34 -29.57
C ALA A 100 10.20 2.67 -29.22
N GLY A 101 9.92 3.41 -28.13
CA GLY A 101 8.56 3.83 -27.84
C GLY A 101 8.42 4.86 -26.73
N THR A 102 7.36 5.66 -26.82
CA THR A 102 6.97 6.58 -25.72
C THR A 102 6.62 5.78 -24.45
N TYR A 103 6.67 6.44 -23.26
CA TYR A 103 6.26 5.80 -22.00
C TYR A 103 4.85 5.20 -22.04
N HIS A 104 3.94 5.69 -22.91
CA HIS A 104 2.61 5.12 -23.07
C HIS A 104 2.65 3.67 -23.59
N HIS A 105 3.52 3.38 -24.57
CA HIS A 105 3.69 2.04 -25.10
C HIS A 105 4.25 1.11 -24.02
N TRP A 106 5.27 1.56 -23.29
CA TRP A 106 5.82 0.81 -22.15
C TRP A 106 4.78 0.56 -21.06
N LEU A 107 3.99 1.57 -20.69
CA LEU A 107 2.89 1.40 -19.73
C LEU A 107 1.83 0.41 -20.21
N ARG A 108 1.58 0.35 -21.53
CA ARG A 108 0.66 -0.63 -22.11
C ARG A 108 1.24 -2.04 -22.05
N LEU A 109 2.50 -2.22 -22.43
CA LEU A 109 3.22 -3.48 -22.26
C LEU A 109 3.17 -3.96 -20.79
N LEU A 110 3.48 -3.08 -19.84
CA LEU A 110 3.42 -3.39 -18.40
C LEU A 110 2.03 -3.75 -17.90
N ARG A 111 0.94 -3.26 -18.52
CA ARG A 111 -0.44 -3.49 -18.07
C ARG A 111 -1.10 -4.69 -18.73
N GLU A 112 -0.85 -4.87 -20.01
CA GLU A 112 -1.59 -5.81 -20.86
C GLU A 112 -0.79 -7.07 -21.16
N HIS A 113 0.55 -6.97 -21.16
CA HIS A 113 1.44 -8.04 -21.60
C HIS A 113 2.24 -8.67 -20.45
N THR A 114 2.19 -8.14 -19.23
CA THR A 114 2.81 -8.81 -18.08
C THR A 114 1.86 -9.81 -17.42
N VAL A 115 2.40 -10.97 -17.02
CA VAL A 115 1.63 -12.04 -16.36
C VAL A 115 1.07 -11.61 -15.01
N LYS A 116 1.89 -10.91 -14.21
CA LYS A 116 1.55 -10.43 -12.86
C LYS A 116 1.93 -8.97 -12.68
N TYR A 117 1.26 -8.31 -11.75
CA TYR A 117 1.68 -6.97 -11.32
C TYR A 117 3.02 -7.04 -10.59
N ALA A 118 3.95 -6.18 -10.98
CA ALA A 118 5.21 -5.94 -10.27
C ALA A 118 5.45 -4.44 -10.14
N ALA A 119 5.95 -4.00 -8.99
CA ALA A 119 6.17 -2.57 -8.72
C ALA A 119 7.45 -2.05 -9.40
N GLN A 120 8.51 -2.86 -9.44
CA GLN A 120 9.84 -2.45 -9.88
C GLN A 120 9.88 -1.93 -11.33
N PRO A 121 9.21 -2.55 -12.33
CA PRO A 121 9.31 -2.07 -13.72
C PRO A 121 8.80 -0.63 -13.91
N TYR A 122 7.74 -0.27 -13.18
CA TYR A 122 7.22 1.10 -13.17
C TYR A 122 8.20 2.08 -12.50
N GLN A 123 8.84 1.65 -11.41
CA GLN A 123 9.82 2.48 -10.69
C GLN A 123 11.09 2.68 -11.52
N GLN A 124 11.55 1.64 -12.21
CA GLN A 124 12.68 1.71 -13.14
C GLN A 124 12.39 2.75 -14.24
N LEU A 125 11.26 2.60 -14.93
CA LEU A 125 10.84 3.53 -15.99
C LEU A 125 10.72 4.97 -15.47
N ALA A 126 10.06 5.17 -14.33
CA ALA A 126 9.94 6.50 -13.72
C ALA A 126 11.31 7.08 -13.29
N GLY A 127 12.22 6.24 -12.81
CA GLY A 127 13.57 6.61 -12.42
C GLY A 127 14.39 7.12 -13.61
N VAL A 128 14.32 6.39 -14.73
CA VAL A 128 14.98 6.76 -15.98
C VAL A 128 14.40 8.06 -16.56
N TYR A 129 13.07 8.21 -16.60
CA TYR A 129 12.44 9.46 -17.05
C TYR A 129 12.82 10.66 -16.16
N ARG A 130 12.90 10.46 -14.83
CA ARG A 130 13.35 11.50 -13.90
C ARG A 130 14.82 11.86 -14.12
N ALA A 131 15.70 10.88 -14.32
CA ALA A 131 17.12 11.11 -14.59
C ALA A 131 17.34 11.91 -15.89
N ALA A 132 16.46 11.74 -16.87
CA ALA A 132 16.45 12.53 -18.11
C ALA A 132 15.79 13.93 -17.97
N GLY A 133 15.28 14.30 -16.80
CA GLY A 133 14.62 15.59 -16.56
C GLY A 133 13.12 15.65 -16.91
N HIS A 134 12.49 14.51 -17.18
CA HIS A 134 11.06 14.40 -17.51
C HIS A 134 10.20 14.12 -16.27
N ASP A 135 10.16 15.08 -15.33
CA ASP A 135 9.47 14.91 -14.05
C ASP A 135 7.96 14.70 -14.17
N ARG A 136 7.32 15.35 -15.17
CA ARG A 136 5.88 15.24 -15.40
C ARG A 136 5.51 13.82 -15.83
N GLU A 137 6.24 13.27 -16.79
CA GLU A 137 6.05 11.92 -17.32
C GLU A 137 6.38 10.88 -16.24
N ALA A 138 7.45 11.08 -15.45
CA ALA A 138 7.77 10.23 -14.30
C ALA A 138 6.62 10.19 -13.27
N ARG A 139 5.97 11.34 -13.00
CA ARG A 139 4.79 11.39 -12.12
C ARG A 139 3.60 10.64 -12.73
N GLU A 140 3.36 10.77 -14.03
CA GLU A 140 2.30 10.04 -14.73
C GLU A 140 2.51 8.53 -14.69
N ILE A 141 3.75 8.05 -14.86
CA ILE A 141 4.13 6.64 -14.72
C ILE A 141 3.81 6.12 -13.31
N LEU A 142 4.11 6.88 -12.25
CA LEU A 142 3.78 6.47 -10.87
C LEU A 142 2.28 6.52 -10.57
N ILE A 143 1.54 7.46 -11.16
CA ILE A 143 0.07 7.45 -11.10
C ILE A 143 -0.47 6.20 -11.82
N ALA A 144 0.09 5.86 -12.97
CA ALA A 144 -0.22 4.67 -13.73
C ALA A 144 0.04 3.39 -12.94
N GLN A 145 1.17 3.30 -12.22
CA GLN A 145 1.50 2.23 -11.28
C GLN A 145 0.42 2.10 -10.20
N GLN A 146 0.04 3.20 -9.53
CA GLN A 146 -0.95 3.15 -8.45
C GLN A 146 -2.35 2.78 -8.94
N ARG A 147 -2.69 3.08 -10.21
CA ARG A 147 -3.93 2.60 -10.84
C ARG A 147 -3.86 1.11 -11.11
N ASP A 148 -2.74 0.61 -11.61
CA ASP A 148 -2.55 -0.81 -11.91
C ASP A 148 -2.48 -1.65 -10.63
N LEU A 149 -1.75 -1.21 -9.59
CA LEU A 149 -1.73 -1.82 -8.27
C LEU A 149 -3.15 -2.01 -7.69
N ARG A 150 -4.04 -1.04 -7.90
CA ARG A 150 -5.43 -1.14 -7.41
C ARG A 150 -6.27 -2.17 -8.15
N ARG A 151 -5.95 -2.43 -9.43
CA ARG A 151 -6.65 -3.36 -10.33
C ARG A 151 -6.09 -4.78 -10.23
N ARG A 152 -4.77 -4.94 -10.36
CA ARG A 152 -4.05 -6.23 -10.46
C ARG A 152 -3.15 -6.54 -9.26
N GLY A 153 -2.96 -5.61 -8.33
CA GLY A 153 -2.11 -5.84 -7.16
C GLY A 153 -2.73 -6.83 -6.19
N GLU A 154 -1.99 -7.89 -5.90
CA GLU A 154 -2.30 -8.89 -4.87
C GLU A 154 -1.99 -8.34 -3.47
N LEU A 155 -2.54 -7.17 -3.12
CA LEU A 155 -2.60 -6.75 -1.72
C LEU A 155 -3.73 -7.55 -1.05
N GLU A 156 -3.34 -8.71 -0.51
CA GLU A 156 -4.08 -9.63 0.36
C GLU A 156 -5.48 -9.13 0.73
N GLY A 157 -6.47 -9.70 0.03
CA GLY A 157 -7.84 -9.22 0.02
C GLY A 157 -8.54 -9.17 1.38
N TRP A 158 -8.00 -9.80 2.44
CA TRP A 158 -8.55 -9.70 3.79
C TRP A 158 -8.24 -8.35 4.47
N LEU A 159 -6.97 -7.92 4.46
CA LEU A 159 -6.55 -6.63 5.02
C LEU A 159 -7.27 -5.49 4.30
N ARG A 160 -7.38 -5.55 2.97
CA ARG A 160 -8.09 -4.55 2.17
C ARG A 160 -9.60 -4.51 2.45
N ARG A 161 -10.27 -5.65 2.70
CA ARG A 161 -11.70 -5.69 3.09
C ARG A 161 -11.93 -5.13 4.50
N LEU A 162 -11.06 -5.49 5.44
CA LEU A 162 -11.11 -4.99 6.81
C LEU A 162 -10.87 -3.47 6.82
N LEU A 163 -9.85 -3.02 6.12
CA LEU A 163 -9.54 -1.60 5.96
C LEU A 163 -10.64 -0.88 5.18
N HIS A 164 -11.31 -1.47 4.19
CA HIS A 164 -12.47 -0.83 3.53
C HIS A 164 -13.69 -0.70 4.45
N ARG A 165 -14.00 -1.73 5.25
CA ARG A 165 -15.07 -1.64 6.27
C ARG A 165 -14.77 -0.62 7.34
N LEU A 166 -13.54 -0.59 7.84
CA LEU A 166 -13.10 0.36 8.86
C LEU A 166 -12.91 1.78 8.30
N SER A 167 -12.40 1.93 7.07
CA SER A 167 -12.22 3.25 6.46
C SER A 167 -13.54 3.93 6.11
N GLY A 168 -14.57 3.18 5.71
CA GLY A 168 -15.92 3.74 5.53
C GLY A 168 -16.50 4.33 6.83
N ALA A 169 -16.14 3.75 7.98
CA ALA A 169 -16.61 4.20 9.30
C ALA A 169 -15.70 5.24 9.97
N PHE A 170 -14.38 5.19 9.76
CA PHE A 170 -13.39 5.99 10.52
C PHE A 170 -12.50 6.90 9.65
N ILE A 171 -12.34 6.61 8.35
CA ILE A 171 -11.33 7.25 7.48
C ILE A 171 -12.00 7.65 6.17
N GLY A 172 -12.93 8.61 6.26
CA GLY A 172 -13.44 9.31 5.09
C GLY A 172 -12.26 10.00 4.37
N TYR A 173 -12.03 9.63 3.12
CA TYR A 173 -10.95 10.13 2.27
C TYR A 173 -10.73 11.64 2.40
N GLY A 174 -9.48 12.01 2.67
CA GLY A 174 -8.89 13.25 2.17
C GLY A 174 -9.07 14.53 2.98
N HIS A 175 -10.06 14.68 3.85
CA HIS A 175 -10.24 15.96 4.55
C HIS A 175 -10.73 15.85 6.00
N ARG A 176 -9.93 16.48 6.88
CA ARG A 176 -10.23 16.97 8.25
C ARG A 176 -9.81 16.01 9.39
N PRO A 177 -8.54 16.08 9.87
CA PRO A 177 -8.13 15.52 11.17
C PRO A 177 -9.07 15.91 12.33
N PHE A 178 -9.79 17.03 12.20
CA PHE A 178 -10.78 17.51 13.16
C PHE A 178 -11.98 16.56 13.40
N ARG A 179 -12.26 15.57 12.53
CA ARG A 179 -13.28 14.56 12.84
C ARG A 179 -12.86 13.62 13.97
N ALA A 180 -11.58 13.25 14.04
CA ALA A 180 -11.04 12.48 15.16
C ALA A 180 -11.15 13.25 16.48
N LEU A 181 -10.95 14.58 16.43
CA LEU A 181 -11.20 15.47 17.57
C LEU A 181 -12.68 15.47 17.97
N GLY A 182 -13.60 15.43 17.00
CA GLY A 182 -15.04 15.28 17.24
C GLY A 182 -15.41 13.96 17.92
N TYR A 183 -14.82 12.84 17.49
CA TYR A 183 -15.02 11.53 18.15
C TYR A 183 -14.43 11.50 19.56
N LEU A 184 -13.26 12.09 19.78
CA LEU A 184 -12.68 12.25 21.11
C LEU A 184 -13.56 13.11 22.02
N ALA A 185 -14.08 14.23 21.52
CA ALA A 185 -14.98 15.09 22.27
C ALA A 185 -16.29 14.36 22.62
N GLY A 186 -16.87 13.62 21.67
CA GLY A 186 -18.05 12.77 21.91
C GLY A 186 -17.79 11.65 22.92
N LEU A 187 -16.60 11.04 22.87
CA LEU A 187 -16.18 10.03 23.85
C LEU A 187 -16.04 10.66 25.25
N CYS A 188 -15.45 11.86 25.34
CA CYS A 188 -15.33 12.61 26.59
C CYS A 188 -16.70 12.95 27.20
N THR A 189 -17.64 13.45 26.40
CA THR A 189 -18.99 13.77 26.91
C THR A 189 -19.73 12.51 27.35
N THR A 190 -19.59 11.40 26.61
CA THR A 190 -20.22 10.11 26.95
C THR A 190 -19.65 9.53 28.26
N THR A 191 -18.33 9.54 28.41
CA THR A 191 -17.67 9.04 29.64
C THR A 191 -18.01 9.90 30.85
N VAL A 192 -17.93 11.22 30.74
CA VAL A 192 -18.34 12.13 31.83
C VAL A 192 -19.81 11.92 32.19
N GLY A 193 -20.70 11.76 31.20
CA GLY A 193 -22.11 11.46 31.43
C GLY A 193 -22.34 10.13 32.16
N LEU A 194 -21.65 9.07 31.77
CA LEU A 194 -21.73 7.76 32.41
C LEU A 194 -21.23 7.80 33.87
N VAL A 195 -20.13 8.51 34.14
CA VAL A 195 -19.56 8.61 35.48
C VAL A 195 -20.43 9.51 36.38
N LEU A 196 -21.02 10.59 35.83
CA LEU A 196 -22.02 11.41 36.55
C LEU A 196 -23.28 10.61 36.88
N LEU A 197 -23.75 9.78 35.95
CA LEU A 197 -24.88 8.88 36.18
C LEU A 197 -24.53 7.83 37.25
N ALA A 198 -23.33 7.26 37.21
CA ALA A 198 -22.84 6.34 38.23
C ALA A 198 -22.78 7.01 39.62
N ASN A 199 -22.38 8.29 39.68
CA ASN A 199 -22.37 9.07 40.91
C ASN A 199 -23.79 9.31 41.46
N LEU A 200 -24.79 9.49 40.60
CA LEU A 200 -26.19 9.65 41.02
C LEU A 200 -26.78 8.37 41.65
N PHE A 201 -26.24 7.21 41.31
CA PHE A 201 -26.63 5.90 41.85
C PHE A 201 -25.69 5.40 42.96
N ASP A 202 -24.86 6.27 43.54
CA ASP A 202 -23.86 5.93 44.57
C ASP A 202 -22.85 4.82 44.15
N LEU A 203 -22.62 4.67 42.84
CA LEU A 203 -21.67 3.72 42.27
C LEU A 203 -20.26 4.33 42.05
N ALA A 204 -20.14 5.66 42.09
CA ALA A 204 -18.85 6.35 42.08
C ALA A 204 -18.52 6.79 43.51
N VAL A 205 -17.49 6.19 44.11
CA VAL A 205 -17.13 6.39 45.51
C VAL A 205 -15.68 6.88 45.56
N ARG A 206 -15.37 7.73 46.53
CA ARG A 206 -13.99 8.15 46.75
C ARG A 206 -13.12 6.94 47.14
N ALA A 207 -11.89 6.93 46.63
CA ALA A 207 -10.94 5.87 46.91
C ALA A 207 -10.56 5.85 48.41
N HIS A 208 -10.29 4.65 48.94
CA HIS A 208 -9.95 4.43 50.35
C HIS A 208 -8.81 5.35 50.82
N PRO A 209 -8.85 5.93 52.05
CA PRO A 209 -9.74 5.62 53.18
C PRO A 209 -11.08 6.38 53.22
N ASN A 210 -11.33 7.27 52.27
CA ASN A 210 -12.53 8.11 52.29
C ASN A 210 -13.62 7.47 51.43
N THR A 211 -14.51 6.65 52.00
CA THR A 211 -15.58 5.98 51.23
C THR A 211 -16.86 6.82 51.13
N GLY A 212 -16.72 8.10 50.82
CA GLY A 212 -17.84 9.04 50.65
C GLY A 212 -18.18 9.30 49.17
N PRO A 213 -19.31 9.97 48.89
CA PRO A 213 -19.67 10.35 47.52
C PRO A 213 -18.62 11.30 46.92
N CYS A 214 -18.34 11.13 45.63
CA CYS A 214 -17.40 12.01 44.92
C CYS A 214 -18.04 13.39 44.68
N SER A 215 -17.21 14.44 44.77
CA SER A 215 -17.65 15.76 44.33
C SER A 215 -17.84 15.78 42.81
N ILE A 216 -18.78 16.59 42.31
CA ILE A 216 -19.05 16.74 40.86
C ILE A 216 -17.76 17.03 40.07
N ALA A 217 -16.84 17.82 40.64
CA ALA A 217 -15.55 18.12 40.02
C ALA A 217 -14.65 16.87 39.91
N GLU A 218 -14.66 15.99 40.91
CA GLU A 218 -13.88 14.75 40.93
C GLU A 218 -14.46 13.73 39.94
N THR A 219 -15.80 13.67 39.84
CA THR A 219 -16.54 12.81 38.91
C THR A 219 -16.28 13.19 37.44
N ILE A 220 -16.29 14.50 37.13
CA ILE A 220 -15.97 14.99 35.78
C ILE A 220 -14.51 14.68 35.43
N GLY A 221 -13.59 14.91 36.35
CA GLY A 221 -12.18 14.60 36.15
C GLY A 221 -11.94 13.11 35.88
N LEU A 222 -12.61 12.22 36.62
CA LEU A 222 -12.54 10.76 36.38
C LEU A 222 -13.00 10.39 34.95
N GLY A 223 -14.08 11.00 34.45
CA GLY A 223 -14.54 10.80 33.07
C GLY A 223 -13.52 11.28 32.04
N ILE A 224 -12.90 12.45 32.26
CA ILE A 224 -11.86 13.00 31.37
C ILE A 224 -10.61 12.12 31.37
N ASP A 225 -10.15 11.67 32.55
CA ASP A 225 -8.97 10.81 32.72
C ASP A 225 -9.11 9.46 32.01
N THR A 226 -10.36 8.98 31.85
CA THR A 226 -10.71 7.77 31.07
C THR A 226 -10.69 8.04 29.56
N ALA A 227 -11.30 9.13 29.10
CA ALA A 227 -11.47 9.38 27.67
C ALA A 227 -10.21 9.93 26.99
N VAL A 228 -9.39 10.71 27.70
CA VAL A 228 -8.18 11.33 27.18
C VAL A 228 -6.96 10.75 27.88
N PRO A 229 -6.31 9.71 27.33
CA PRO A 229 -5.25 9.00 28.03
C PRO A 229 -4.01 9.87 28.34
N LEU A 230 -3.79 10.92 27.54
CA LEU A 230 -2.65 11.84 27.67
C LEU A 230 -2.89 12.96 28.72
N LEU A 231 -4.14 13.21 29.12
CA LEU A 231 -4.48 14.20 30.13
C LEU A 231 -4.81 13.47 31.43
N LYS A 232 -3.91 13.54 32.41
CA LYS A 232 -4.15 13.06 33.77
C LYS A 232 -4.41 14.27 34.67
N THR A 233 -5.66 14.52 34.97
CA THR A 233 -6.12 15.60 35.85
C THR A 233 -5.94 15.26 37.34
N GLY A 234 -5.59 14.01 37.66
CA GLY A 234 -5.27 13.53 39.01
C GLY A 234 -6.51 13.13 39.84
N SER A 235 -7.70 13.28 39.27
CA SER A 235 -8.99 12.89 39.88
C SER A 235 -9.24 11.38 39.90
N GLY A 236 -8.69 10.62 38.95
CA GLY A 236 -8.81 9.15 38.93
C GLY A 236 -8.11 8.44 40.10
N GLN A 237 -7.29 9.15 40.90
CA GLN A 237 -6.73 8.64 42.17
C GLN A 237 -7.61 8.96 43.39
N ARG A 238 -8.60 9.86 43.23
CA ARG A 238 -9.47 10.34 44.32
C ARG A 238 -10.85 9.71 44.28
N CYS A 239 -11.32 9.32 43.09
CA CYS A 239 -12.63 8.73 42.86
C CYS A 239 -12.49 7.44 42.03
N GLU A 240 -13.13 6.35 42.48
CA GLU A 240 -13.14 5.06 41.80
C GLU A 240 -14.58 4.54 41.59
N ILE A 241 -14.77 3.69 40.60
CA ILE A 241 -16.06 3.04 40.35
C ILE A 241 -16.15 1.84 41.31
N ALA A 242 -17.12 1.86 42.22
CA ALA A 242 -17.33 0.78 43.17
C ALA A 242 -17.72 -0.51 42.43
N THR A 243 -16.93 -1.57 42.60
CA THR A 243 -17.14 -2.88 41.96
C THR A 243 -17.97 -3.85 42.82
N THR A 244 -18.58 -3.34 43.89
CA THR A 244 -19.37 -4.11 44.87
C THR A 244 -20.68 -4.66 44.29
N ASN A 245 -21.25 -3.96 43.30
CA ASN A 245 -22.49 -4.34 42.62
C ASN A 245 -22.22 -4.82 41.19
N THR A 246 -23.12 -5.66 40.64
CA THR A 246 -23.04 -6.17 39.26
C THR A 246 -22.98 -5.05 38.22
N TRP A 247 -23.75 -3.98 38.43
CA TRP A 247 -23.70 -2.75 37.62
C TRP A 247 -22.35 -2.03 37.71
N GLY A 248 -21.72 -2.04 38.89
CA GLY A 248 -20.39 -1.48 39.10
C GLY A 248 -19.29 -2.25 38.36
N GLN A 249 -19.37 -3.58 38.35
CA GLN A 249 -18.47 -4.44 37.55
C GLN A 249 -18.63 -4.23 36.05
N ALA A 250 -19.87 -4.07 35.58
CA ALA A 250 -20.16 -3.76 34.17
C ALA A 250 -19.58 -2.39 33.77
N LEU A 251 -19.72 -1.36 34.61
CA LEU A 251 -19.12 -0.05 34.38
C LEU A 251 -17.59 -0.09 34.42
N TYR A 252 -17.01 -0.88 35.32
CA TYR A 252 -15.55 -1.07 35.41
C TYR A 252 -14.99 -1.75 34.16
N LEU A 253 -15.65 -2.78 33.62
CA LEU A 253 -15.29 -3.40 32.34
C LEU A 253 -15.49 -2.44 31.17
N GLY A 254 -16.57 -1.67 31.17
CA GLY A 254 -16.84 -0.62 30.17
C GLY A 254 -15.76 0.46 30.15
N ASN A 255 -15.19 0.81 31.31
CA ASN A 255 -14.10 1.78 31.44
C ASN A 255 -12.84 1.37 30.64
N TYR A 256 -12.49 0.09 30.62
CA TYR A 256 -11.38 -0.41 29.80
C TYR A 256 -11.65 -0.26 28.31
N LEU A 257 -12.88 -0.56 27.87
CA LEU A 257 -13.28 -0.40 26.47
C LEU A 257 -13.22 1.06 26.04
N LEU A 258 -13.69 1.98 26.89
CA LEU A 258 -13.60 3.44 26.67
C LEU A 258 -12.15 3.93 26.62
N THR A 259 -11.28 3.38 27.47
CA THR A 259 -9.83 3.70 27.46
C THR A 259 -9.17 3.25 26.16
N ILE A 260 -9.48 2.04 25.68
CA ILE A 260 -8.98 1.52 24.41
C ILE A 260 -9.46 2.39 23.24
N LEU A 261 -10.73 2.80 23.25
CA LEU A 261 -11.26 3.73 22.24
C LEU A 261 -10.58 5.11 22.31
N GLY A 262 -10.30 5.62 23.51
CA GLY A 262 -9.56 6.88 23.71
C GLY A 262 -8.16 6.83 23.09
N TRP A 263 -7.41 5.75 23.32
CA TRP A 263 -6.11 5.52 22.67
C TRP A 263 -6.23 5.36 21.15
N ALA A 264 -7.25 4.65 20.67
CA ALA A 264 -7.48 4.48 19.23
C ALA A 264 -7.75 5.83 18.53
N PHE A 265 -8.56 6.71 19.12
CA PHE A 265 -8.81 8.02 18.51
C PHE A 265 -7.65 9.00 18.66
N ALA A 266 -6.91 8.96 19.78
CA ALA A 266 -5.71 9.77 19.97
C ALA A 266 -4.63 9.41 18.94
N THR A 267 -4.36 8.11 18.73
CA THR A 267 -3.38 7.65 17.73
C THR A 267 -3.81 7.99 16.31
N LEU A 268 -5.11 7.86 16.00
CA LEU A 268 -5.67 8.29 14.71
C LEU A 268 -5.47 9.78 14.45
N PHE A 269 -5.66 10.63 15.46
CA PHE A 269 -5.42 12.08 15.35
C PHE A 269 -3.95 12.39 15.08
N VAL A 270 -3.02 11.80 15.82
CA VAL A 270 -1.57 11.99 15.62
C VAL A 270 -1.13 11.51 14.24
N ALA A 271 -1.61 10.35 13.80
CA ALA A 271 -1.33 9.82 12.46
C ALA A 271 -1.92 10.74 11.35
N GLY A 272 -3.12 11.28 11.56
CA GLY A 272 -3.74 12.24 10.65
C GLY A 272 -2.96 13.56 10.55
N TYR A 273 -2.46 14.07 11.68
CA TYR A 273 -1.69 15.31 11.75
C TYR A 273 -0.30 15.18 11.11
N THR A 274 0.42 14.09 11.41
CA THR A 274 1.73 13.80 10.81
C THR A 274 1.62 13.58 9.29
N GLY A 275 0.56 12.93 8.83
CA GLY A 275 0.27 12.76 7.41
C GLY A 275 -0.03 14.07 6.66
N LEU A 276 -0.47 15.12 7.34
CA LEU A 276 -0.67 16.45 6.76
C LEU A 276 0.64 17.24 6.65
N ILE A 277 1.52 17.16 7.66
CA ILE A 277 2.80 17.87 7.65
C ILE A 277 3.69 17.37 6.50
N ARG A 278 3.76 16.05 6.31
CA ARG A 278 4.59 15.45 5.25
C ARG A 278 4.13 15.76 3.81
N LYS A 279 2.90 16.27 3.63
CA LYS A 279 2.41 16.68 2.31
C LYS A 279 2.77 18.12 1.94
N ASN A 280 3.21 18.91 2.91
CA ASN A 280 3.50 20.33 2.74
C ASN A 280 5.01 20.65 2.77
N THR A 281 5.86 19.62 2.85
CA THR A 281 7.32 19.65 2.74
C THR A 281 7.73 18.76 1.59
#